data_AF-A0A6N7QXK3-F1
#
_entry.id   AF-A0A6N7QXK3-F1
#
_cell.length_a   1.000
_cell.length_b   1.000
_cell.length_c   1.000
_cell.angle_alpha   90.00
_cell.angle_beta   90.00
_cell.angle_gamma   90.00
#
_symmetry.space_group_name_H-M   'P 1'
#
loop_
_entity.id
_entity.type
_entity.pdbx_description
1 polymer ?
#
loop_
_entity_poly.entity_id
_entity_poly.type
_entity_poly.pdbx_seq_one_letter_code
_entity_poly.pdbx_strand_id
1 'polypeptide(L)' 'MISEQKRAPYSAEYRGEALALAERVGAEAAARELGIYATQIYQRRSKAAHERGVSDRERELREENSWLKHRLSERLK' A
#
# COMPACT_ATOMS: atom_id res chain seq x y z
N MET A 1 -26.05 16.40 -13.08
CA MET A 1 -26.32 15.14 -12.37
C MET A 1 -25.27 14.15 -12.83
N ILE A 2 -24.30 13.82 -11.97
CA ILE A 2 -23.18 12.93 -12.32
C ILE A 2 -23.69 11.50 -12.20
N SER A 3 -23.66 10.77 -13.30
CA SER A 3 -24.23 9.44 -13.45
C SER A 3 -23.61 8.44 -12.47
N GLU A 4 -24.49 7.79 -11.70
CA GLU A 4 -24.17 6.75 -10.74
C GLU A 4 -23.82 5.45 -11.48
N GLN A 5 -22.65 5.44 -12.11
CA GLN A 5 -22.09 4.22 -12.69
C GLN A 5 -21.77 3.30 -11.52
N LYS A 6 -22.58 2.25 -11.32
CA LYS A 6 -22.32 1.14 -10.39
C LYS A 6 -20.85 0.71 -10.55
N ARG A 7 -19.98 1.21 -9.67
CA ARG A 7 -18.55 0.90 -9.69
C ARG A 7 -18.43 -0.54 -9.23
N ALA A 8 -18.29 -1.45 -10.19
CA ALA A 8 -17.87 -2.82 -9.92
C ALA A 8 -16.71 -2.78 -8.91
N PRO A 9 -16.64 -3.72 -7.95
CA PRO A 9 -15.53 -3.79 -7.02
C PRO A 9 -14.27 -4.04 -7.85
N TYR A 10 -13.58 -2.97 -8.24
CA TYR A 10 -12.32 -3.04 -8.96
C TYR A 10 -11.42 -3.97 -8.16
N SER A 11 -11.11 -5.14 -8.72
CA SER A 11 -10.39 -6.23 -8.04
C SER A 11 -9.04 -5.70 -7.53
N ALA A 12 -8.46 -6.35 -6.51
CA ALA A 12 -7.16 -5.95 -5.98
C ALA A 12 -6.08 -5.88 -7.09
N GLU A 13 -6.16 -6.77 -8.09
CA GLU A 13 -5.26 -6.81 -9.25
C GLU A 13 -5.39 -5.53 -10.09
N TYR A 14 -6.61 -5.10 -10.41
CA TYR A 14 -6.84 -3.86 -11.14
C TYR A 14 -6.31 -2.63 -10.39
N ARG A 15 -6.32 -2.67 -9.05
CA ARG A 15 -5.71 -1.60 -8.25
C ARG A 15 -4.20 -1.62 -8.33
N GLY A 16 -3.58 -2.79 -8.36
CA GLY A 16 -2.15 -2.97 -8.55
C GLY A 16 -1.70 -2.50 -9.93
N GLU A 17 -2.44 -2.85 -10.98
CA GLU A 17 -2.17 -2.42 -12.35
C GLU A 17 -2.28 -0.90 -12.50
N ALA A 18 -3.28 -0.27 -11.86
CA ALA A 18 -3.40 1.18 -11.83
C ALA A 18 -2.23 1.89 -11.16
N LEU A 19 -1.68 1.29 -10.09
CA LEU A 19 -0.49 1.83 -9.42
C LEU A 19 0.76 1.64 -10.26
N ALA A 20 0.95 0.46 -10.86
CA ALA A 20 2.08 0.17 -11.74
C ALA A 20 2.09 1.06 -12.99
N LEU A 21 0.91 1.31 -13.57
CA LEU A 21 0.75 2.22 -14.69
C LEU A 21 1.06 3.67 -14.26
N ALA A 22 0.54 4.11 -13.11
CA ALA A 22 0.82 5.44 -12.58
C ALA A 22 2.30 5.68 -12.26
N GLU A 23 3.06 4.64 -11.88
CA GLU A 23 4.51 4.73 -11.71
C GLU A 23 5.25 4.93 -13.04
N ARG A 24 4.73 4.38 -14.15
CA ARG A 24 5.35 4.50 -15.47
C ARG A 24 4.99 5.78 -16.21
N VAL A 25 3.70 6.14 -16.24
CA VAL A 25 3.20 7.26 -17.09
C VAL A 25 2.70 8.46 -16.29
N GLY A 26 2.67 8.36 -14.95
CA GLY A 26 2.13 9.39 -14.07
C GLY A 26 0.65 9.19 -13.75
N ALA A 27 0.22 9.77 -12.62
CA ALA A 27 -1.12 9.55 -12.07
C ALA A 27 -2.25 10.06 -12.97
N GLU A 28 -2.06 11.17 -13.70
CA GLU A 28 -3.09 11.71 -14.58
C GLU A 28 -3.25 10.92 -15.89
N ALA A 29 -2.13 10.47 -16.47
CA ALA A 29 -2.17 9.64 -17.66
C ALA A 29 -2.79 8.27 -17.36
N ALA A 30 -2.39 7.64 -16.25
CA ALA A 30 -2.96 6.38 -15.80
C ALA A 30 -4.46 6.51 -15.46
N ALA A 31 -4.87 7.62 -14.84
CA ALA A 31 -6.29 7.91 -14.55
C ALA A 31 -7.13 7.97 -15.83
N ARG A 32 -6.64 8.66 -16.87
CA ARG A 32 -7.29 8.73 -18.17
C ARG A 32 -7.40 7.38 -18.87
N GLU A 33 -6.34 6.59 -18.85
CA GLU A 33 -6.26 5.29 -19.51
C GLU A 33 -7.18 4.25 -18.85
N LEU A 34 -7.31 4.32 -17.52
CA LEU A 34 -8.14 3.41 -16.73
C LEU A 34 -9.57 3.92 -16.50
N GLY A 35 -9.88 5.16 -16.91
CA GLY A 35 -11.18 5.79 -16.67
C GLY A 35 -11.51 5.98 -15.18
N ILE A 36 -10.51 6.12 -14.32
CA ILE A 36 -10.66 6.38 -12.88
C ILE A 36 -10.20 7.80 -12.52
N TYR A 37 -10.61 8.32 -11.37
CA TYR A 37 -10.17 9.64 -10.95
C TYR A 37 -8.71 9.61 -10.47
N ALA A 38 -7.90 10.58 -10.87
CA ALA A 38 -6.50 10.72 -10.42
C ALA A 38 -6.39 10.76 -8.89
N THR A 39 -7.36 11.36 -8.20
CA THR A 39 -7.46 11.36 -6.74
C THR A 39 -7.47 9.95 -6.14
N GLN A 40 -8.08 8.97 -6.81
CA GLN A 40 -8.11 7.58 -6.35
C GLN A 40 -6.72 6.93 -6.44
N ILE A 41 -5.91 7.32 -7.44
CA ILE A 41 -4.52 6.86 -7.56
C ILE A 41 -3.67 7.47 -6.44
N TYR A 42 -3.80 8.77 -6.16
CA TYR A 42 -3.08 9.41 -5.05
C TYR A 42 -3.44 8.82 -3.68
N GLN A 43 -4.73 8.60 -3.41
CA GLN A 43 -5.18 7.96 -2.17
C GLN A 43 -4.60 6.55 -2.02
N ARG A 44 -4.55 5.77 -3.11
CA ARG A 44 -3.96 4.42 -3.10
C ARG A 44 -2.45 4.45 -2.91
N ARG A 45 -1.72 5.37 -3.54
CA ARG A 45 -0.27 5.53 -3.30
C ARG A 45 0.02 5.87 -1.86
N SER A 46 -0.75 6.79 -1.27
CA SER A 46 -0.61 7.15 0.15
C SER A 46 -0.88 5.96 1.07
N LYS A 47 -1.96 5.22 0.82
CA LYS A 47 -2.30 4.01 1.60
C LYS A 47 -1.22 2.93 1.47
N ALA A 48 -0.73 2.66 0.26
CA ALA A 48 0.32 1.67 0.02
C ALA A 48 1.65 2.07 0.68
N ALA A 49 2.01 3.36 0.66
CA ALA A 49 3.19 3.86 1.36
C ALA A 49 3.06 3.74 2.88
N HIS A 50 1.87 4.03 3.43
CA HIS A 50 1.59 3.87 4.85
C HIS A 50 1.66 2.40 5.28
N GLU A 51 1.05 1.48 4.52
CA GLU A 51 1.10 0.04 4.79
C GLU A 51 2.54 -0.51 4.75
N ARG A 52 3.37 -0.05 3.81
CA ARG A 52 4.80 -0.40 3.77
C ARG A 52 5.54 0.10 5.01
N GLY A 53 5.36 1.38 5.38
CA GLY A 53 6.01 1.95 6.57
C GLY A 53 5.59 1.27 7.88
N VAL A 54 4.31 0.90 8.01
CA VAL A 54 3.82 0.10 9.14
C VAL A 54 4.48 -1.29 9.14
N SER A 55 4.56 -1.94 7.99
CA SER A 55 5.19 -3.26 7.86
C SER A 55 6.69 -3.25 8.22
N ASP A 56 7.42 -2.23 7.79
CA ASP A 56 8.84 -2.05 8.11
C ASP A 56 9.04 -1.86 9.62
N ARG A 57 8.22 -1.02 10.25
CA ARG A 57 8.27 -0.79 11.70
C ARG A 57 7.92 -2.05 12.48
N GLU A 58 6.94 -2.83 12.05
CA GLU A 58 6.62 -4.11 12.67
C GLU A 58 7.76 -5.12 12.53
N ARG A 59 8.47 -5.12 11.39
CA ARG A 59 9.63 -6.00 11.16
C ARG A 59 10.76 -5.67 12.13
N GLU A 60 11.07 -4.39 12.31
CA GLU A 60 12.07 -3.91 13.27
C GLU A 60 11.70 -4.30 14.71
N LEU A 61 10.44 -4.09 15.11
CA LEU A 61 9.95 -4.49 16.43
C LEU A 61 10.06 -6.01 16.66
N ARG A 62 9.83 -6.83 15.63
CA ARG A 62 9.99 -8.29 15.73
C ARG A 62 11.46 -8.69 15.92
N GLU A 63 12.38 -8.05 15.21
CA GLU A 63 13.82 -8.29 15.36
C GLU A 63 14.30 -7.87 16.76
N GLU A 64 13.90 -6.69 17.23
CA GLU A 64 14.23 -6.21 18.57
C GLU A 64 13.65 -7.11 19.66
N ASN A 65 12.40 -7.57 19.50
CA ASN A 65 11.77 -8.49 20.44
C ASN A 65 12.48 -9.86 20.49
N SER A 66 12.95 -10.36 19.34
CA SER A 66 13.75 -11.59 19.26
C SER A 66 15.08 -11.43 19.99
N TRP A 67 15.78 -10.32 19.76
CA TRP A 67 17.03 -9.99 20.45
C TRP A 67 16.84 -9.87 21.96
N LEU A 68 15.81 -9.15 22.41
CA LEU A 68 15.48 -8.99 23.82
C LEU A 68 15.15 -10.33 24.49
N LYS A 69 14.38 -11.20 23.82
CA LYS A 69 14.08 -12.56 24.31
C LYS A 69 15.34 -13.40 24.44
N HIS A 70 16.25 -13.32 23.48
CA HIS A 70 17.53 -14.04 23.55
C HIS A 70 18.36 -13.56 24.74
N ARG A 71 18.52 -12.25 24.89
CA ARG A 71 19.25 -11.63 26.02
C ARG A 71 18.64 -11.98 27.38
N LEU A 72 17.32 -12.01 27.48
CA LEU A 72 16.63 -12.44 28.70
C LEU A 72 16.90 -13.91 29.01
N SER A 73 16.87 -14.77 27.99
CA SER A 73 17.21 -16.19 28.15
C SER A 73 18.66 -16.41 28.57
N GLU A 74 19.60 -15.58 28.10
CA GLU A 74 21.00 -15.65 28.54
C GLU A 74 21.18 -15.19 29.99
N ARG A 75 20.43 -14.18 30.43
CA ARG A 75 20.49 -13.68 31.81
C ARG A 75 19.79 -14.61 32.83
N LEU A 76 18.89 -15.47 32.35
CA LEU A 76 18.16 -16.43 33.18
C LEU A 76 18.79 -17.84 33.17
N LYS A 77 19.92 -18.01 32.48
CA LYS A 77 20.81 -19.17 32.63
C LYS A 77 21.81 -18.93 33.75
#